data_AF-A0AAV1IH24-F1
#
_entry.id   AF-A0AAV1IH24-F1
#
_cell.length_a   1.000
_cell.length_b   1.000
_cell.length_c   1.000
_cell.angle_alpha   90.00
_cell.angle_beta   90.00
_cell.angle_gamma   90.00
#
_symmetry.space_group_name_H-M   'P 1'
#
loop_
_entity.id
_entity.type
_entity.pdbx_description
1 polymer ?
#
loop_
_entity_poly.entity_id
_entity_poly.type
_entity_poly.pdbx_seq_one_letter_code
_entity_poly.pdbx_strand_id
1 'polypeptide(L)'
;MRAICAVLLALLHCSVRAWAQSPNCTSDAELALLYKVFAQNENAFITFLNLLPAPTEARVKSLYLAWLEDNENQIVTFQISSPRLAAVAQADPFAAVTASCGNASTIIPPRALAAAPAPVSAPPAPAQAPAPEPNAAQAPAPAPFALAAPLAALINPKKGAGLMNFGNVNAALGDARLAWTYNWWYSLGIALPPGTHFIPMIFRASDATEANLKAAKSVGAGIVLGFNEPNEKAQADNTVAEAIAAWPAMMGSGLRLGSPAVSVAVDGTTSSSWIGQFMQQVEANKYKVDFMTIHWYGDSRYFSNPKGATAALKAYLEGFFKGYGRPVWLTEWALADFGGASNNWAWTFPTYAQQVAFMEQAVPMLDALGFVERYAWYFLSPDQAYDGHNGLPLDTTSLYLMNGSATPTGQAYSSF
;
A
#
# COMPACT_ATOMS: atom_id res chain seq x y z
N MET A 1 28.98 16.33 28.47
CA MET A 1 28.70 15.21 27.53
C MET A 1 28.87 15.60 26.05
N ARG A 2 28.20 16.63 25.51
CA ARG A 2 28.30 16.98 24.07
C ARG A 2 29.71 17.36 23.57
N ALA A 3 30.52 18.05 24.37
CA ALA A 3 31.90 18.40 23.98
C ALA A 3 32.86 17.19 23.99
N ILE A 4 32.62 16.20 24.85
CA ILE A 4 33.43 14.97 24.94
C ILE A 4 33.14 14.06 23.73
N CYS A 5 31.89 14.00 23.25
CA CYS A 5 31.55 13.26 22.03
C CYS A 5 32.14 13.89 20.76
N ALA A 6 32.21 15.23 20.66
CA ALA A 6 32.80 15.91 19.51
C ALA A 6 34.33 15.70 19.44
N VAL A 7 35.02 15.71 20.59
CA VAL A 7 36.46 15.44 20.68
C VAL A 7 36.77 13.96 20.38
N LEU A 8 35.94 13.03 20.85
CA LEU A 8 36.06 11.61 20.52
C LEU A 8 35.81 11.34 19.03
N LEU A 9 34.81 12.00 18.41
CA LEU A 9 34.60 11.90 16.97
C LEU A 9 35.77 12.46 16.17
N ALA A 10 36.34 13.60 16.57
CA ALA A 10 37.47 14.22 15.89
C ALA A 10 38.76 13.38 16.01
N LEU A 11 39.00 12.77 17.17
CA LEU A 11 40.09 11.82 17.37
C LEU A 11 39.90 10.53 16.56
N LEU A 12 38.66 10.04 16.42
CA LEU A 12 38.33 8.91 15.53
C LEU A 12 38.60 9.27 14.07
N HIS A 13 38.19 10.46 13.61
CA HIS A 13 38.39 10.91 12.23
C HIS A 13 39.87 11.08 11.87
N CYS A 14 40.70 11.62 12.78
CA CYS A 14 42.15 11.71 12.57
C CYS A 14 42.82 10.33 12.54
N SER A 15 42.40 9.41 13.40
CA SER A 15 42.92 8.04 13.46
C SER A 15 42.54 7.24 12.21
N VAL A 16 41.31 7.40 11.70
CA VAL A 16 40.84 6.76 10.47
C VAL A 16 41.54 7.32 9.22
N ARG A 17 41.81 8.63 9.16
CA ARG A 17 42.61 9.22 8.06
C ARG A 17 44.06 8.73 8.04
N ALA A 18 44.71 8.63 9.21
CA ALA A 18 46.08 8.11 9.30
C ALA A 18 46.13 6.60 8.99
N TRP A 19 45.13 5.85 9.44
CA TRP A 19 44.97 4.42 9.16
C TRP A 19 44.71 4.13 7.66
N ALA A 20 43.87 4.93 7.02
CA ALA A 20 43.55 4.79 5.59
C ALA A 20 44.65 5.26 4.64
N GLN A 21 45.73 5.88 5.13
CA GLN A 21 46.91 6.22 4.31
C GLN A 21 48.04 5.17 4.43
N SER A 22 47.84 4.11 5.21
CA SER A 22 48.83 3.05 5.40
C SER A 22 48.76 2.02 4.26
N PRO A 23 49.85 1.79 3.49
CA PRO A 23 49.84 0.92 2.32
C PRO A 23 49.71 -0.59 2.61
N ASN A 24 49.67 -1.01 3.89
CA ASN A 24 49.76 -2.42 4.31
C ASN A 24 48.59 -2.95 5.16
N CYS A 25 47.48 -2.21 5.33
CA CYS A 25 46.37 -2.67 6.17
C CYS A 25 45.11 -2.95 5.36
N THR A 26 44.99 -4.16 4.79
CA THR A 26 43.70 -4.62 4.23
C THR A 26 43.52 -6.12 4.40
N SER A 27 43.14 -6.57 5.58
CA SER A 27 42.40 -7.84 5.70
C SER A 27 40.89 -7.57 5.62
N ASP A 28 40.12 -8.47 5.02
CA ASP A 28 38.65 -8.32 4.91
C ASP A 28 37.97 -8.20 6.29
N ALA A 29 38.61 -8.75 7.33
CA ALA A 29 38.16 -8.66 8.72
C ALA A 29 38.25 -7.23 9.30
N GLU A 30 39.30 -6.47 8.96
CA GLU A 30 39.45 -5.08 9.43
C GLU A 30 38.48 -4.14 8.70
N LEU A 31 38.19 -4.41 7.43
CA LEU A 31 37.16 -3.72 6.64
C LEU A 31 35.75 -3.99 7.19
N ALA A 32 35.44 -5.23 7.55
CA ALA A 32 34.16 -5.59 8.16
C ALA A 32 33.94 -4.88 9.51
N LEU A 33 35.02 -4.66 10.28
CA LEU A 33 34.93 -3.95 11.56
C LEU A 33 34.66 -2.45 11.40
N LEU A 34 35.30 -1.80 10.42
CA LEU A 34 35.07 -0.39 10.12
C LEU A 34 33.71 -0.14 9.46
N TYR A 35 33.30 -1.05 8.58
CA TYR A 35 31.99 -1.04 7.97
C TYR A 35 30.87 -1.04 9.02
N LYS A 36 31.00 -1.85 10.08
CA LYS A 36 30.06 -1.85 11.23
C LYS A 36 29.98 -0.53 11.99
N VAL A 37 31.03 0.31 11.93
CA VAL A 37 31.07 1.62 12.60
C VAL A 37 30.39 2.71 11.75
N PHE A 38 30.48 2.62 10.42
CA PHE A 38 30.00 3.67 9.50
C PHE A 38 28.68 3.35 8.78
N ALA A 39 28.17 2.11 8.87
CA ALA A 39 26.92 1.69 8.23
C ALA A 39 25.62 2.25 8.87
N GLN A 40 25.72 3.17 9.84
CA GLN A 40 24.55 3.65 10.59
C GLN A 40 23.68 4.67 9.85
N ASN A 41 24.19 5.34 8.80
CA ASN A 41 23.43 6.17 7.86
C ASN A 41 24.24 6.51 6.60
N GLU A 42 23.55 6.96 5.55
CA GLU A 42 24.10 7.23 4.21
C GLU A 42 25.31 8.19 4.21
N ASN A 43 25.23 9.30 4.96
CA ASN A 43 26.29 10.31 4.99
C ASN A 43 27.59 9.77 5.61
N ALA A 44 27.47 8.90 6.61
CA ALA A 44 28.62 8.22 7.22
C ALA A 44 29.26 7.21 6.26
N PHE A 45 28.45 6.49 5.48
CA PHE A 45 28.93 5.53 4.48
C PHE A 45 29.63 6.20 3.28
N ILE A 46 29.08 7.30 2.75
CA ILE A 46 29.71 8.08 1.67
C ILE A 46 31.04 8.69 2.15
N THR A 47 31.08 9.19 3.38
CA THR A 47 32.31 9.72 3.98
C THR A 47 33.37 8.62 4.13
N PHE A 48 32.97 7.42 4.54
CA PHE A 48 33.85 6.25 4.63
C PHE A 48 34.45 5.84 3.28
N LEU A 49 33.64 5.76 2.21
CA LEU A 49 34.14 5.42 0.87
C LEU A 49 35.17 6.44 0.34
N ASN A 50 35.00 7.72 0.66
CA ASN A 50 35.94 8.78 0.25
C ASN A 50 37.24 8.79 1.06
N LEU A 51 37.28 8.10 2.20
CA LEU A 51 38.48 7.97 3.04
C LEU A 51 39.37 6.80 2.61
N LEU A 52 38.85 5.84 1.83
CA LEU A 52 39.62 4.67 1.39
C LEU A 52 40.64 5.02 0.29
N PRO A 53 41.91 4.58 0.40
CA PRO A 53 42.92 4.81 -0.62
C PRO A 53 42.61 3.93 -1.84
N ALA A 54 42.10 4.55 -2.91
CA ALA A 54 41.87 3.94 -4.23
C ALA A 54 41.36 2.48 -4.23
N PRO A 55 40.19 2.19 -3.64
CA PRO A 55 39.61 0.86 -3.69
C PRO A 55 39.30 0.43 -5.14
N THR A 56 39.49 -0.85 -5.45
CA THR A 56 39.11 -1.41 -6.75
C THR A 56 37.59 -1.39 -6.92
N GLU A 57 37.13 -1.31 -8.17
CA GLU A 57 35.70 -1.22 -8.51
C GLU A 57 34.87 -2.37 -7.93
N ALA A 58 35.40 -3.59 -8.00
CA ALA A 58 34.79 -4.78 -7.41
C ALA A 58 34.58 -4.64 -5.89
N ARG A 59 35.52 -3.98 -5.20
CA ARG A 59 35.51 -3.84 -3.75
C ARG A 59 34.57 -2.74 -3.28
N VAL A 60 34.40 -1.68 -4.08
CA VAL A 60 33.33 -0.69 -3.88
C VAL A 60 31.96 -1.34 -4.06
N LYS A 61 31.79 -2.18 -5.09
CA LYS A 61 30.53 -2.89 -5.35
C LYS A 61 30.15 -3.84 -4.21
N SER A 62 31.09 -4.65 -3.71
CA SER A 62 30.81 -5.56 -2.59
C SER A 62 30.44 -4.84 -1.29
N LEU A 63 31.12 -3.73 -0.96
CA LEU A 63 30.78 -2.94 0.23
C LEU A 63 29.43 -2.23 0.10
N TYR A 64 29.07 -1.80 -1.10
CA TYR A 64 27.77 -1.20 -1.39
C TYR A 64 26.63 -2.22 -1.29
N LEU A 65 26.83 -3.43 -1.83
CA LEU A 65 25.84 -4.51 -1.72
C LEU A 65 25.64 -4.96 -0.28
N ALA A 66 26.72 -5.11 0.49
CA ALA A 66 26.62 -5.39 1.93
C ALA A 66 25.88 -4.26 2.68
N TRP A 67 26.15 -3.00 2.33
CA TRP A 67 25.44 -1.85 2.91
C TRP A 67 23.95 -1.87 2.62
N LEU A 68 23.57 -2.23 1.40
CA LEU A 68 22.16 -2.40 1.03
C LEU A 68 21.50 -3.52 1.84
N GLU A 69 22.14 -4.69 1.94
CA GLU A 69 21.65 -5.84 2.72
C GLU A 69 21.43 -5.50 4.21
N ASP A 70 22.29 -4.66 4.81
CA ASP A 70 22.17 -4.28 6.22
C ASP A 70 21.20 -3.10 6.47
N ASN A 71 20.77 -2.37 5.43
CA ASN A 71 20.00 -1.12 5.56
C ASN A 71 18.69 -1.11 4.75
N GLU A 72 18.08 -2.27 4.48
CA GLU A 72 16.93 -2.49 3.58
C GLU A 72 15.60 -1.77 3.92
N ASN A 73 15.59 -0.69 4.72
CA ASN A 73 14.35 0.05 5.06
C ASN A 73 14.40 1.57 4.88
N GLN A 74 15.26 2.12 4.02
CA GLN A 74 15.10 3.52 3.58
C GLN A 74 15.18 3.63 2.05
N ILE A 75 14.12 4.16 1.43
CA ILE A 75 14.20 4.71 0.07
C ILE A 75 15.13 5.91 0.13
N VAL A 76 16.40 5.67 -0.17
CA VAL A 76 17.39 6.73 -0.33
C VAL A 76 17.38 7.16 -1.79
N THR A 77 16.93 8.39 -2.05
CA THR A 77 17.07 8.99 -3.37
C THR A 77 18.51 9.48 -3.52
N PHE A 78 19.34 8.73 -4.26
CA PHE A 78 20.76 9.09 -4.42
C PHE A 78 20.94 10.34 -5.29
N GLN A 79 21.57 11.38 -4.74
CA GLN A 79 22.29 12.39 -5.53
C GLN A 79 23.77 11.99 -5.57
N ILE A 80 24.13 11.15 -6.55
CA ILE A 80 25.51 10.69 -6.71
C ILE A 80 26.36 11.83 -7.27
N SER A 81 27.04 12.55 -6.38
CA SER A 81 28.03 13.57 -6.73
C SER A 81 29.46 13.02 -6.89
N SER A 82 29.65 11.70 -6.72
CA SER A 82 30.94 11.03 -6.87
C SER A 82 31.04 10.30 -8.21
N PRO A 83 32.02 10.66 -9.08
CA PRO A 83 32.25 10.00 -10.37
C PRO A 83 32.49 8.49 -10.28
N ARG A 84 32.95 8.01 -9.11
CA ARG A 84 33.31 6.60 -8.90
C ARG A 84 32.08 5.70 -8.65
N LEU A 85 31.03 6.24 -8.03
CA LEU A 85 29.77 5.52 -7.78
C LEU A 85 28.92 5.43 -9.05
N ALA A 86 29.04 6.41 -9.95
CA ALA A 86 28.32 6.42 -11.22
C ALA A 86 28.72 5.26 -12.16
N ALA A 87 29.99 4.85 -12.15
CA ALA A 87 30.47 3.74 -13.00
C ALA A 87 29.92 2.37 -12.54
N VAL A 88 29.83 2.15 -11.22
CA VAL A 88 29.36 0.87 -10.65
C VAL A 88 27.84 0.69 -10.82
N ALA A 89 27.08 1.79 -10.80
CA ALA A 89 25.62 1.77 -10.94
C ALA A 89 25.15 1.46 -12.38
N GLN A 90 26.00 1.66 -13.40
CA GLN A 90 25.64 1.42 -14.81
C GLN A 90 25.69 -0.06 -15.25
N ALA A 91 26.21 -0.96 -14.41
CA ALA A 91 26.43 -2.36 -14.76
C ALA A 91 25.38 -3.33 -14.18
N ASP A 92 24.26 -2.83 -13.66
CA ASP A 92 23.20 -3.63 -13.03
C ASP A 92 21.89 -3.58 -13.83
N PRO A 93 21.33 -4.72 -14.28
CA PRO A 93 20.08 -4.73 -15.05
C PRO A 93 18.81 -4.44 -14.23
N PHE A 94 18.91 -4.28 -12.90
CA PHE A 94 17.76 -3.98 -12.03
C PHE A 94 17.66 -2.53 -11.55
N ALA A 95 18.60 -1.66 -11.92
CA ALA A 95 18.57 -0.25 -11.52
C ALA A 95 18.19 0.65 -12.72
N ALA A 96 17.04 1.31 -12.65
CA ALA A 96 16.80 2.49 -13.48
C ALA A 96 17.66 3.64 -12.95
N VAL A 97 18.88 3.78 -13.48
CA VAL A 97 19.81 4.86 -13.09
C VAL A 97 19.71 6.00 -14.08
N THR A 98 19.22 7.17 -13.65
CA THR A 98 19.46 8.43 -14.37
C THR A 98 20.84 8.97 -14.00
N ALA A 99 21.82 8.72 -14.85
CA ALA A 99 23.14 9.37 -14.76
C ALA A 99 23.12 10.69 -15.54
N SER A 100 23.25 11.82 -14.84
CA SER A 100 23.45 13.13 -15.45
C SER A 100 24.95 13.45 -15.48
N CYS A 101 25.60 13.17 -16.61
CA CYS A 101 26.86 13.81 -16.96
C CYS A 101 26.63 14.63 -18.24
N GLY A 102 26.50 15.96 -18.08
CA GLY A 102 26.64 16.98 -19.13
C GLY A 102 25.91 16.76 -20.47
N ASN A 103 24.80 17.48 -20.66
CA ASN A 103 24.19 17.83 -21.95
C ASN A 103 24.27 16.81 -23.11
N ALA A 104 23.65 15.64 -22.97
CA ALA A 104 22.96 14.93 -24.06
C ALA A 104 22.25 13.68 -23.51
N SER A 105 20.93 13.59 -23.66
CA SER A 105 20.17 12.37 -23.39
C SER A 105 20.06 11.54 -24.66
N THR A 106 20.57 10.31 -24.64
CA THR A 106 20.30 9.31 -25.69
C THR A 106 19.57 8.13 -25.05
N ILE A 107 18.35 7.84 -25.51
CA ILE A 107 17.59 6.65 -25.10
C ILE A 107 18.00 5.51 -26.03
N ILE A 108 18.52 4.41 -25.49
CA ILE A 108 18.80 3.18 -26.24
C ILE A 108 17.67 2.17 -25.95
N PRO A 109 16.90 1.69 -26.94
CA PRO A 109 15.91 0.65 -26.73
C PRO A 109 16.57 -0.73 -26.60
N PRO A 110 15.98 -1.67 -25.82
CA PRO A 110 16.51 -3.02 -25.67
C PRO A 110 16.39 -3.82 -26.97
N ARG A 111 17.47 -4.53 -27.30
CA ARG A 111 17.58 -5.46 -28.43
C ARG A 111 16.73 -6.71 -28.14
N ALA A 112 15.84 -7.08 -29.07
CA ALA A 112 15.03 -8.30 -28.98
C ALA A 112 15.91 -9.55 -28.92
N LEU A 113 15.71 -10.38 -27.89
CA LEU A 113 16.27 -11.72 -27.79
C LEU A 113 15.52 -12.67 -28.75
N ALA A 114 16.29 -13.41 -29.54
CA ALA A 114 15.80 -14.33 -30.56
C ALA A 114 15.00 -15.50 -29.96
N ALA A 115 13.88 -15.83 -30.61
CA ALA A 115 13.02 -16.96 -30.26
C ALA A 115 13.68 -18.31 -30.63
N ALA A 116 13.50 -19.31 -29.76
CA ALA A 116 13.85 -20.71 -30.00
C ALA A 116 12.94 -21.34 -31.10
N PRO A 117 13.38 -22.39 -31.82
CA PRO A 117 12.70 -22.89 -33.01
C PRO A 117 11.44 -23.72 -32.67
N ALA A 118 10.43 -23.61 -33.53
CA ALA A 118 9.15 -24.31 -33.46
C ALA A 118 9.25 -25.82 -33.79
N PRO A 119 8.35 -26.68 -33.27
CA PRO A 119 8.27 -28.08 -33.65
C PRO A 119 7.70 -28.27 -35.07
N VAL A 120 8.18 -29.31 -35.72
CA VAL A 120 7.97 -29.67 -37.13
C VAL A 120 6.53 -30.18 -37.37
N SER A 121 5.89 -29.66 -38.42
CA SER A 121 4.56 -30.05 -38.89
C SER A 121 4.58 -31.28 -39.82
N ALA A 122 3.57 -32.13 -39.70
CA ALA A 122 3.28 -33.24 -40.61
C ALA A 122 2.34 -32.79 -41.77
N PRO A 123 2.41 -33.42 -42.96
CA PRO A 123 1.72 -32.96 -44.17
C PRO A 123 0.20 -33.23 -44.19
N PRO A 124 -0.59 -32.47 -44.96
CA PRO A 124 -2.04 -32.63 -45.02
C PRO A 124 -2.47 -33.76 -45.97
N ALA A 125 -3.54 -34.47 -45.59
CA ALA A 125 -4.21 -35.47 -46.42
C ALA A 125 -5.32 -34.83 -47.30
N PRO A 126 -5.68 -35.43 -48.46
CA PRO A 126 -6.45 -34.78 -49.51
C PRO A 126 -7.95 -34.64 -49.22
N ALA A 127 -8.53 -33.58 -49.80
CA ALA A 127 -9.94 -33.18 -49.71
C ALA A 127 -10.91 -34.24 -50.27
N GLN A 128 -12.01 -34.49 -49.54
CA GLN A 128 -13.18 -35.21 -50.03
C GLN A 128 -14.34 -34.25 -50.25
N ALA A 129 -15.08 -34.48 -51.35
CA ALA A 129 -16.24 -33.71 -51.80
C ALA A 129 -17.45 -33.85 -50.86
N PRO A 130 -18.36 -32.86 -50.80
CA PRO A 130 -19.49 -32.87 -49.89
C PRO A 130 -20.65 -33.76 -50.39
N ALA A 131 -21.29 -34.46 -49.45
CA ALA A 131 -22.57 -35.15 -49.65
C ALA A 131 -23.77 -34.16 -49.50
N PRO A 132 -24.93 -34.44 -50.12
CA PRO A 132 -26.05 -33.49 -50.16
C PRO A 132 -26.86 -33.45 -48.85
N GLU A 133 -27.28 -32.24 -48.47
CA GLU A 133 -28.11 -31.96 -47.28
C GLU A 133 -29.58 -32.38 -47.46
N PRO A 134 -30.25 -32.91 -46.41
CA PRO A 134 -31.69 -32.87 -46.28
C PRO A 134 -32.14 -31.59 -45.53
N ASN A 135 -33.10 -30.93 -46.15
CA ASN A 135 -33.73 -29.65 -45.77
C ASN A 135 -34.58 -29.79 -44.49
N ALA A 136 -34.35 -28.96 -43.46
CA ALA A 136 -35.34 -28.71 -42.40
C ALA A 136 -35.06 -27.44 -41.56
N ALA A 137 -36.00 -26.49 -41.65
CA ALA A 137 -36.36 -25.44 -40.70
C ALA A 137 -35.35 -24.30 -40.39
N GLN A 138 -35.79 -23.06 -40.70
CA GLN A 138 -35.14 -21.81 -40.31
C GLN A 138 -35.03 -21.68 -38.78
N ALA A 139 -33.80 -21.68 -38.27
CA ALA A 139 -33.48 -21.16 -36.95
C ALA A 139 -33.52 -19.61 -36.98
N PRO A 140 -33.99 -18.93 -35.91
CA PRO A 140 -33.99 -17.47 -35.86
C PRO A 140 -32.56 -16.93 -35.91
N ALA A 141 -32.37 -15.82 -36.63
CA ALA A 141 -31.07 -15.16 -36.76
C ALA A 141 -30.47 -14.82 -35.38
N PRO A 142 -29.14 -15.00 -35.18
CA PRO A 142 -28.50 -14.55 -33.96
C PRO A 142 -28.66 -13.03 -33.86
N ALA A 143 -29.10 -12.56 -32.69
CA ALA A 143 -29.19 -11.14 -32.38
C ALA A 143 -27.82 -10.47 -32.66
N PRO A 144 -27.80 -9.26 -33.23
CA PRO A 144 -26.54 -8.56 -33.46
C PRO A 144 -25.81 -8.41 -32.13
N PHE A 145 -24.54 -8.83 -32.11
CA PHE A 145 -23.62 -8.62 -31.00
C PHE A 145 -23.79 -7.21 -30.47
N ALA A 146 -24.29 -7.10 -29.24
CA ALA A 146 -24.33 -5.84 -28.52
C ALA A 146 -22.88 -5.31 -28.50
N LEU A 147 -22.69 -4.13 -29.10
CA LEU A 147 -21.46 -3.37 -28.97
C LEU A 147 -21.09 -3.35 -27.49
N ALA A 148 -19.88 -3.85 -27.18
CA ALA A 148 -19.32 -3.80 -25.84
C ALA A 148 -19.52 -2.38 -25.30
N ALA A 149 -20.22 -2.27 -24.17
CA ALA A 149 -20.24 -1.02 -23.42
C ALA A 149 -18.78 -0.56 -23.24
N PRO A 150 -18.49 0.74 -23.34
CA PRO A 150 -17.12 1.22 -23.16
C PRO A 150 -16.62 0.72 -21.79
N LEU A 151 -15.38 0.26 -21.68
CA LEU A 151 -14.77 -0.31 -20.46
C LEU A 151 -14.92 0.57 -19.19
N ALA A 152 -15.30 1.84 -19.35
CA ALA A 152 -15.70 2.77 -18.28
C ALA A 152 -17.07 2.44 -17.65
N ALA A 153 -17.87 1.58 -18.27
CA ALA A 153 -19.10 1.03 -17.72
C ALA A 153 -18.78 -0.29 -17.00
N LEU A 154 -18.98 -0.29 -15.67
CA LEU A 154 -18.81 -1.36 -14.66
C LEU A 154 -17.66 -1.22 -13.64
N ILE A 155 -17.13 -0.02 -13.36
CA ILE A 155 -16.47 0.18 -12.06
C ILE A 155 -17.56 0.29 -11.00
N ASN A 156 -17.61 -0.65 -10.04
CA ASN A 156 -18.52 -0.57 -8.91
C ASN A 156 -18.22 0.71 -8.10
N PRO A 157 -19.17 1.67 -8.00
CA PRO A 157 -18.93 2.97 -7.38
C PRO A 157 -18.66 2.88 -5.87
N LYS A 158 -19.04 1.76 -5.23
CA LYS A 158 -18.78 1.53 -3.80
C LYS A 158 -17.34 1.02 -3.56
N LYS A 159 -16.73 0.36 -4.54
CA LYS A 159 -15.49 -0.40 -4.40
C LYS A 159 -14.25 0.50 -4.39
N GLY A 160 -13.45 0.38 -3.33
CA GLY A 160 -12.15 1.04 -3.19
C GLY A 160 -11.12 0.19 -2.47
N ALA A 161 -9.94 0.74 -2.19
CA ALA A 161 -8.93 0.07 -1.37
C ALA A 161 -8.01 1.09 -0.69
N GLY A 162 -7.48 0.73 0.48
CA GLY A 162 -6.37 1.45 1.10
C GLY A 162 -5.10 1.28 0.29
N LEU A 163 -4.29 2.32 0.17
CA LEU A 163 -3.13 2.36 -0.72
C LEU A 163 -1.93 3.04 -0.09
N MET A 164 -0.85 2.30 0.07
CA MET A 164 0.50 2.82 0.27
C MET A 164 1.26 2.84 -1.06
N ASN A 165 2.04 3.88 -1.34
CA ASN A 165 2.77 3.96 -2.60
C ASN A 165 3.86 2.87 -2.70
N PHE A 166 3.98 2.22 -3.85
CA PHE A 166 4.99 1.19 -4.14
C PHE A 166 5.40 1.23 -5.62
N GLY A 167 6.52 0.61 -5.98
CA GLY A 167 7.13 0.74 -7.32
C GLY A 167 6.20 0.43 -8.49
N ASN A 168 5.27 -0.52 -8.32
CA ASN A 168 4.34 -0.97 -9.36
C ASN A 168 2.90 -0.43 -9.17
N VAL A 169 2.72 0.64 -8.38
CA VAL A 169 1.39 1.13 -8.00
C VAL A 169 0.49 1.51 -9.19
N ASN A 170 1.06 2.08 -10.25
CA ASN A 170 0.27 2.50 -11.42
C ASN A 170 -0.32 1.30 -12.18
N ALA A 171 0.44 0.21 -12.28
CA ALA A 171 -0.03 -1.03 -12.89
C ALA A 171 -1.14 -1.65 -12.02
N ALA A 172 -0.92 -1.71 -10.71
CA ALA A 172 -1.91 -2.24 -9.76
C ALA A 172 -3.22 -1.43 -9.77
N LEU A 173 -3.15 -0.09 -9.77
CA LEU A 173 -4.32 0.77 -9.87
C LEU A 173 -5.09 0.58 -11.19
N GLY A 174 -4.39 0.35 -12.30
CA GLY A 174 -5.01 0.09 -13.60
C GLY A 174 -5.75 -1.25 -13.64
N ASP A 175 -5.29 -2.23 -12.88
CA ASP A 175 -5.85 -3.59 -12.84
C ASP A 175 -6.94 -3.76 -11.78
N ALA A 176 -6.82 -3.10 -10.62
CA ALA A 176 -7.71 -3.26 -9.47
C ALA A 176 -9.16 -2.78 -9.69
N ARG A 177 -9.38 -1.93 -10.71
CA ARG A 177 -10.70 -1.37 -11.08
C ARG A 177 -11.43 -0.71 -9.90
N LEU A 178 -10.77 0.22 -9.22
CA LEU A 178 -11.30 0.91 -8.05
C LEU A 178 -12.04 2.19 -8.44
N ALA A 179 -13.20 2.45 -7.86
CA ALA A 179 -13.85 3.77 -7.98
C ALA A 179 -13.16 4.83 -7.11
N TRP A 180 -12.52 4.39 -6.03
CA TRP A 180 -11.86 5.30 -5.10
C TRP A 180 -10.73 4.63 -4.31
N THR A 181 -9.84 5.44 -3.75
CA THR A 181 -8.77 4.99 -2.86
C THR A 181 -8.45 6.08 -1.82
N TYR A 182 -7.74 5.70 -0.77
CA TYR A 182 -7.19 6.59 0.25
C TYR A 182 -5.84 6.01 0.74
N ASN A 183 -5.02 6.83 1.40
CA ASN A 183 -3.67 6.46 1.84
C ASN A 183 -3.37 6.91 3.26
N TRP A 184 -4.40 7.00 4.10
CA TRP A 184 -4.30 7.53 5.47
C TRP A 184 -3.81 8.97 5.57
N TRP A 185 -3.78 9.72 4.47
CA TRP A 185 -3.23 11.06 4.40
C TRP A 185 -4.14 12.04 3.65
N TYR A 186 -3.86 13.33 3.77
CA TYR A 186 -4.67 14.40 3.16
C TYR A 186 -4.31 14.67 1.69
N SER A 187 -3.28 14.03 1.16
CA SER A 187 -2.83 14.19 -0.22
C SER A 187 -2.30 12.88 -0.79
N LEU A 188 -2.46 12.72 -2.09
CA LEU A 188 -1.89 11.61 -2.85
C LEU A 188 -0.74 12.12 -3.72
N GLY A 189 0.43 11.48 -3.60
CA GLY A 189 1.63 11.82 -4.37
C GLY A 189 1.76 11.07 -5.70
N ILE A 190 0.69 10.43 -6.18
CA ILE A 190 0.69 9.60 -7.39
C ILE A 190 -0.52 9.92 -8.26
N ALA A 191 -0.37 9.70 -9.57
CA ALA A 191 -1.46 9.86 -10.52
C ALA A 191 -2.44 8.69 -10.42
N LEU A 192 -3.75 8.97 -10.50
CA LEU A 192 -4.79 7.97 -10.52
C LEU A 192 -5.27 7.68 -11.95
N PRO A 193 -5.69 6.43 -12.24
CA PRO A 193 -6.33 6.13 -13.51
C PRO A 193 -7.68 6.87 -13.63
N PRO A 194 -8.16 7.14 -14.85
CA PRO A 194 -9.46 7.77 -15.07
C PRO A 194 -10.58 7.01 -14.35
N GLY A 195 -11.44 7.75 -13.63
CA GLY A 195 -12.58 7.18 -12.90
C GLY A 195 -12.26 6.73 -11.46
N THR A 196 -11.00 6.74 -11.03
CA THR A 196 -10.62 6.51 -9.64
C THR A 196 -10.43 7.84 -8.91
N HIS A 197 -11.07 7.99 -7.76
CA HIS A 197 -11.00 9.20 -6.95
C HIS A 197 -10.18 8.99 -5.67
N PHE A 198 -9.27 9.91 -5.37
CA PHE A 198 -8.60 9.95 -4.07
C PHE A 198 -9.51 10.59 -3.02
N ILE A 199 -9.66 9.95 -1.87
CA ILE A 199 -10.37 10.51 -0.72
C ILE A 199 -9.36 10.82 0.39
N PRO A 200 -9.17 12.10 0.76
CA PRO A 200 -8.21 12.48 1.79
C PRO A 200 -8.69 12.05 3.17
N MET A 201 -7.74 11.79 4.06
CA MET A 201 -7.95 11.54 5.48
C MET A 201 -7.13 12.51 6.32
N ILE A 202 -7.69 12.95 7.45
CA ILE A 202 -6.93 13.59 8.52
C ILE A 202 -6.67 12.52 9.56
N PHE A 203 -5.43 12.05 9.66
CA PHE A 203 -5.09 10.84 10.43
C PHE A 203 -5.26 11.03 11.93
N ARG A 204 -4.70 12.10 12.52
CA ARG A 204 -4.84 12.46 13.94
C ARG A 204 -5.61 13.76 14.14
N ALA A 205 -6.14 13.96 15.34
CA ALA A 205 -6.69 15.24 15.77
C ALA A 205 -5.69 16.39 15.61
N SER A 206 -4.39 16.15 15.86
CA SER A 206 -3.31 17.13 15.66
C SER A 206 -3.08 17.49 14.19
N ASP A 207 -3.49 16.64 13.25
CA ASP A 207 -3.32 16.87 11.81
C ASP A 207 -4.45 17.74 11.23
N ALA A 208 -5.50 18.05 12.00
CA ALA A 208 -6.62 18.91 11.61
C ALA A 208 -6.25 20.40 11.54
N THR A 209 -5.10 20.70 10.95
CA THR A 209 -4.61 22.06 10.71
C THR A 209 -5.28 22.68 9.47
N GLU A 210 -5.34 24.00 9.42
CA GLU A 210 -5.87 24.73 8.26
C GLU A 210 -5.14 24.34 6.95
N ALA A 211 -3.82 24.17 7.02
CA ALA A 211 -3.00 23.80 5.86
C ALA A 211 -3.38 22.41 5.33
N ASN A 212 -3.48 21.41 6.20
CA ASN A 212 -3.82 20.04 5.80
C ASN A 212 -5.25 19.94 5.29
N LEU A 213 -6.20 20.65 5.92
CA LEU A 213 -7.59 20.70 5.47
C LEU A 213 -7.76 21.43 4.13
N LYS A 214 -6.96 22.47 3.89
CA LYS A 214 -6.89 23.14 2.59
C LYS A 214 -6.32 22.20 1.53
N ALA A 215 -5.28 21.43 1.85
CA ALA A 215 -4.72 20.42 0.96
C ALA A 215 -5.76 19.32 0.64
N ALA A 216 -6.44 18.77 1.65
CA ALA A 216 -7.53 17.82 1.49
C ALA A 216 -8.65 18.39 0.58
N LYS A 217 -9.04 19.65 0.78
CA LYS A 217 -10.03 20.31 -0.07
C LYS A 217 -9.57 20.45 -1.52
N SER A 218 -8.28 20.70 -1.73
CA SER A 218 -7.69 20.88 -3.06
C SER A 218 -7.67 19.61 -3.91
N VAL A 219 -7.77 18.42 -3.29
CA VAL A 219 -8.00 17.15 -3.98
C VAL A 219 -9.28 17.18 -4.83
N GLY A 220 -10.28 17.98 -4.44
CA GLY A 220 -11.50 18.16 -5.22
C GLY A 220 -12.54 17.05 -5.06
N ALA A 221 -12.34 16.09 -4.14
CA ALA A 221 -13.28 15.02 -3.86
C ALA A 221 -14.55 15.48 -3.10
N GLY A 222 -14.50 16.66 -2.46
CA GLY A 222 -15.61 17.19 -1.64
C GLY A 222 -15.87 16.42 -0.34
N ILE A 223 -14.99 15.49 0.02
CA ILE A 223 -15.12 14.56 1.15
C ILE A 223 -13.77 14.51 1.89
N VAL A 224 -13.80 14.30 3.21
CA VAL A 224 -12.62 13.97 4.01
C VAL A 224 -12.99 12.92 5.06
N LEU A 225 -12.11 11.92 5.24
CA LEU A 225 -12.21 10.92 6.30
C LEU A 225 -11.65 11.49 7.61
N GLY A 226 -12.30 11.16 8.73
CA GLY A 226 -11.85 11.55 10.06
C GLY A 226 -10.67 10.71 10.57
N PHE A 227 -10.39 10.85 11.86
CA PHE A 227 -9.19 10.31 12.51
C PHE A 227 -9.14 8.78 12.49
N ASN A 228 -7.95 8.23 12.27
CA ASN A 228 -7.71 6.80 12.11
C ASN A 228 -7.41 6.11 13.45
N GLU A 229 -8.32 5.26 13.89
CA GLU A 229 -8.21 4.46 15.10
C GLU A 229 -7.75 5.29 16.31
N PRO A 230 -8.45 6.38 16.64
CA PRO A 230 -8.07 7.26 17.75
C PRO A 230 -8.07 6.53 19.10
N ASN A 231 -8.81 5.43 19.21
CA ASN A 231 -8.86 4.57 20.38
C ASN A 231 -7.62 3.65 20.53
N GLU A 232 -6.73 3.60 19.54
CA GLU A 232 -5.54 2.74 19.57
C GLU A 232 -4.25 3.53 19.78
N LYS A 233 -3.47 3.10 20.77
CA LYS A 233 -2.23 3.77 21.17
C LYS A 233 -1.14 3.75 20.08
N ALA A 234 -1.14 2.72 19.25
CA ALA A 234 -0.19 2.59 18.14
C ALA A 234 -0.62 3.39 16.90
N GLN A 235 -1.83 3.96 16.90
CA GLN A 235 -2.44 4.65 15.76
C GLN A 235 -2.56 6.14 16.06
N ALA A 236 -3.71 6.77 15.83
CA ALA A 236 -3.86 8.19 16.08
C ALA A 236 -3.72 8.57 17.56
N ASP A 237 -4.04 7.65 18.49
CA ASP A 237 -3.90 7.83 19.95
C ASP A 237 -4.48 9.18 20.41
N ASN A 238 -5.80 9.35 20.21
CA ASN A 238 -6.51 10.56 20.60
C ASN A 238 -7.64 10.22 21.56
N THR A 239 -7.72 10.94 22.66
CA THR A 239 -8.89 10.94 23.52
C THR A 239 -10.11 11.52 22.77
N VAL A 240 -11.31 11.19 23.23
CA VAL A 240 -12.55 11.80 22.71
C VAL A 240 -12.50 13.34 22.82
N ALA A 241 -11.93 13.87 23.91
CA ALA A 241 -11.82 15.31 24.13
C ALA A 241 -10.93 16.00 23.08
N GLU A 242 -9.80 15.40 22.73
CA GLU A 242 -8.90 15.92 21.69
C GLU A 242 -9.57 15.89 20.31
N ALA A 243 -10.24 14.78 19.98
CA ALA A 243 -10.98 14.67 18.71
C ALA A 243 -12.11 15.71 18.60
N ILE A 244 -12.86 15.93 19.68
CA ILE A 244 -13.92 16.95 19.73
C ILE A 244 -13.36 18.36 19.64
N ALA A 245 -12.23 18.64 20.30
CA ALA A 245 -11.57 19.95 20.21
C ALA A 245 -11.06 20.28 18.80
N ALA A 246 -10.63 19.26 18.03
CA ALA A 246 -10.19 19.41 16.65
C ALA A 246 -11.36 19.48 15.64
N TRP A 247 -12.53 18.94 15.98
CA TRP A 247 -13.67 18.82 15.07
C TRP A 247 -14.19 20.13 14.45
N PRO A 248 -14.17 21.30 15.15
CA PRO A 248 -14.50 22.58 14.54
C PRO A 248 -13.66 22.92 13.30
N ALA A 249 -12.37 22.55 13.27
CA ALA A 249 -11.53 22.75 12.10
C ALA A 249 -12.00 21.85 10.94
N MET A 250 -12.30 20.58 11.21
CA MET A 250 -12.87 19.64 10.24
C MET A 250 -14.14 20.23 9.60
N MET A 251 -15.09 20.72 10.41
CA MET A 251 -16.32 21.37 9.93
C MET A 251 -16.04 22.65 9.13
N GLY A 252 -15.06 23.45 9.58
CA GLY A 252 -14.63 24.68 8.90
C GLY A 252 -14.10 24.45 7.47
N SER A 253 -13.68 23.22 7.12
CA SER A 253 -13.27 22.89 5.76
C SER A 253 -14.42 23.00 4.73
N GLY A 254 -15.67 22.81 5.18
CA GLY A 254 -16.85 22.72 4.34
C GLY A 254 -16.94 21.42 3.51
N LEU A 255 -16.08 20.44 3.78
CA LEU A 255 -16.13 19.11 3.16
C LEU A 255 -17.22 18.25 3.81
N ARG A 256 -17.65 17.20 3.10
CA ARG A 256 -18.45 16.14 3.71
C ARG A 256 -17.55 15.32 4.65
N LEU A 257 -17.96 15.18 5.91
CA LEU A 257 -17.11 14.63 6.97
C LEU A 257 -17.48 13.18 7.32
N GLY A 258 -16.54 12.26 7.12
CA GLY A 258 -16.60 10.94 7.75
C GLY A 258 -16.23 11.06 9.22
N SER A 259 -16.88 10.29 10.10
CA SER A 259 -16.47 10.19 11.51
C SER A 259 -15.00 9.77 11.64
N PRO A 260 -14.43 9.77 12.85
CA PRO A 260 -13.28 8.93 13.13
C PRO A 260 -13.64 7.45 12.92
N ALA A 261 -12.69 6.64 12.47
CA ALA A 261 -12.85 5.19 12.32
C ALA A 261 -12.17 4.50 13.51
N VAL A 262 -12.92 3.79 14.34
CA VAL A 262 -12.36 3.10 15.52
C VAL A 262 -11.94 1.67 15.18
N SER A 263 -10.88 1.19 15.83
CA SER A 263 -10.49 -0.22 15.77
C SER A 263 -11.50 -1.10 16.52
N VAL A 264 -11.89 -2.21 15.90
CA VAL A 264 -12.88 -3.17 16.44
C VAL A 264 -12.35 -3.94 17.64
N ALA A 265 -11.04 -4.11 17.75
CA ALA A 265 -10.44 -4.95 18.79
C ALA A 265 -10.68 -4.42 20.22
N VAL A 266 -11.09 -3.14 20.36
CA VAL A 266 -11.05 -2.46 21.66
C VAL A 266 -12.39 -1.88 22.13
N ASP A 267 -13.34 -1.54 21.23
CA ASP A 267 -14.31 -0.50 21.65
C ASP A 267 -15.80 -0.73 21.29
N GLY A 268 -16.15 -1.57 20.32
CA GLY A 268 -17.56 -1.85 19.99
C GLY A 268 -18.37 -0.60 19.58
N THR A 269 -19.70 -0.59 19.82
CA THR A 269 -20.61 0.50 19.40
C THR A 269 -21.50 1.03 20.53
N THR A 270 -21.14 0.79 21.79
CA THR A 270 -21.98 1.15 22.93
C THR A 270 -21.85 2.63 23.26
N SER A 271 -22.75 3.18 24.09
CA SER A 271 -22.62 4.56 24.58
C SER A 271 -21.36 4.81 25.40
N SER A 272 -20.74 3.76 25.95
CA SER A 272 -19.49 3.85 26.70
C SER A 272 -18.25 3.73 25.82
N SER A 273 -18.40 3.30 24.57
CA SER A 273 -17.31 3.24 23.59
C SER A 273 -16.77 4.64 23.26
N TRP A 274 -15.53 4.74 22.83
CA TRP A 274 -14.92 5.95 22.27
C TRP A 274 -15.82 6.57 21.19
N ILE A 275 -16.29 5.78 20.21
CA ILE A 275 -17.15 6.31 19.14
C ILE A 275 -18.52 6.74 19.67
N GLY A 276 -19.06 6.01 20.66
CA GLY A 276 -20.29 6.38 21.36
C GLY A 276 -20.17 7.72 22.10
N GLN A 277 -19.10 7.90 22.87
CA GLN A 277 -18.81 9.13 23.60
C GLN A 277 -18.54 10.31 22.65
N PHE A 278 -17.79 10.08 21.57
CA PHE A 278 -17.57 11.08 20.53
C PHE A 278 -18.89 11.53 19.90
N MET A 279 -19.75 10.60 19.48
CA MET A 279 -21.03 10.96 18.88
C MET A 279 -21.99 11.65 19.87
N GLN A 280 -21.97 11.30 21.16
CA GLN A 280 -22.71 12.05 22.19
C GLN A 280 -22.27 13.51 22.27
N GLN A 281 -20.96 13.77 22.23
CA GLN A 281 -20.41 15.12 22.21
C GLN A 281 -20.75 15.84 20.90
N VAL A 282 -20.73 15.14 19.75
CA VAL A 282 -21.18 15.70 18.47
C VAL A 282 -22.62 16.18 18.57
N GLU A 283 -23.53 15.37 19.10
CA GLU A 283 -24.94 15.77 19.26
C GLU A 283 -25.10 16.92 20.27
N ALA A 284 -24.41 16.86 21.42
CA ALA A 284 -24.47 17.90 22.45
C ALA A 284 -23.97 19.27 21.93
N ASN A 285 -22.93 19.27 21.10
CA ASN A 285 -22.36 20.47 20.50
C ASN A 285 -23.04 20.86 19.17
N LYS A 286 -24.00 20.07 18.68
CA LYS A 286 -24.64 20.23 17.36
C LYS A 286 -23.62 20.24 16.21
N TYR A 287 -22.57 19.44 16.35
CA TYR A 287 -21.55 19.27 15.33
C TYR A 287 -22.06 18.38 14.20
N LYS A 288 -21.43 18.54 13.03
CA LYS A 288 -21.76 17.79 11.83
C LYS A 288 -20.85 16.57 11.68
N VAL A 289 -21.44 15.41 11.42
CA VAL A 289 -20.79 14.18 10.95
C VAL A 289 -21.66 13.65 9.81
N ASP A 290 -21.19 13.59 8.58
CA ASP A 290 -22.05 13.26 7.43
C ASP A 290 -22.27 11.76 7.25
N PHE A 291 -21.28 10.94 7.61
CA PHE A 291 -21.33 9.48 7.51
C PHE A 291 -20.40 8.83 8.53
N MET A 292 -20.67 7.57 8.87
CA MET A 292 -19.85 6.78 9.78
C MET A 292 -18.77 6.04 9.00
N THR A 293 -17.52 6.16 9.44
CA THR A 293 -16.38 5.36 8.93
C THR A 293 -16.08 4.22 9.88
N ILE A 294 -15.88 3.04 9.34
CA ILE A 294 -15.80 1.81 10.12
C ILE A 294 -14.64 0.96 9.62
N HIS A 295 -13.89 0.38 10.54
CA HIS A 295 -12.96 -0.72 10.27
C HIS A 295 -13.59 -2.03 10.70
N TRP A 296 -13.30 -3.14 10.02
CA TRP A 296 -13.72 -4.47 10.47
C TRP A 296 -12.73 -5.55 10.04
N TYR A 297 -12.17 -6.25 11.01
CA TYR A 297 -11.29 -7.39 10.76
C TYR A 297 -11.88 -8.65 11.39
N GLY A 298 -12.17 -9.64 10.56
CA GLY A 298 -12.61 -10.95 11.02
C GLY A 298 -11.42 -11.75 11.53
N ASP A 299 -11.34 -11.94 12.85
CA ASP A 299 -10.26 -12.67 13.50
C ASP A 299 -10.23 -14.18 13.16
N SER A 300 -9.30 -14.91 13.77
CA SER A 300 -9.03 -16.32 13.47
C SER A 300 -10.24 -17.25 13.60
N ARG A 301 -11.28 -16.86 14.37
CA ARG A 301 -12.55 -17.61 14.49
C ARG A 301 -13.32 -17.63 13.16
N TYR A 302 -13.07 -16.67 12.28
CA TYR A 302 -13.74 -16.50 11.00
C TYR A 302 -12.98 -17.06 9.80
N PHE A 303 -11.69 -17.41 9.95
CA PHE A 303 -10.84 -17.83 8.83
C PHE A 303 -11.40 -19.02 8.03
N SER A 304 -12.06 -19.96 8.70
CA SER A 304 -12.71 -21.11 8.07
C SER A 304 -14.24 -21.01 8.00
N ASN A 305 -14.80 -19.83 8.26
CA ASN A 305 -16.24 -19.60 8.29
C ASN A 305 -16.63 -18.30 7.56
N PRO A 306 -16.48 -18.25 6.22
CA PRO A 306 -16.74 -17.05 5.43
C PRO A 306 -18.20 -16.58 5.53
N LYS A 307 -19.16 -17.50 5.70
CA LYS A 307 -20.58 -17.19 5.91
C LYS A 307 -20.80 -16.50 7.26
N GLY A 308 -20.19 -17.03 8.32
CA GLY A 308 -20.24 -16.43 9.65
C GLY A 308 -19.57 -15.06 9.68
N ALA A 309 -18.42 -14.92 9.02
CA ALA A 309 -17.69 -13.65 8.87
C ALA A 309 -18.57 -12.59 8.19
N THR A 310 -19.19 -12.96 7.07
CA THR A 310 -20.09 -12.08 6.31
C THR A 310 -21.32 -11.69 7.13
N ALA A 311 -21.91 -12.62 7.88
CA ALA A 311 -23.04 -12.33 8.75
C ALA A 311 -22.66 -11.39 9.91
N ALA A 312 -21.49 -11.59 10.51
CA ALA A 312 -20.97 -10.74 11.58
C ALA A 312 -20.66 -9.33 11.09
N LEU A 313 -19.98 -9.19 9.95
CA LEU A 313 -19.74 -7.90 9.29
C LEU A 313 -21.08 -7.20 9.00
N LYS A 314 -22.04 -7.90 8.38
CA LYS A 314 -23.35 -7.32 8.07
C LYS A 314 -24.04 -6.79 9.34
N ALA A 315 -24.08 -7.59 10.40
CA ALA A 315 -24.71 -7.20 11.66
C ALA A 315 -24.03 -5.97 12.28
N TYR A 316 -22.70 -5.88 12.17
CA TYR A 316 -21.93 -4.74 12.65
C TYR A 316 -22.27 -3.45 11.90
N LEU A 317 -22.29 -3.51 10.56
CA LEU A 317 -22.67 -2.37 9.69
C LEU A 317 -24.12 -1.92 9.96
N GLU A 318 -25.06 -2.87 10.10
CA GLU A 318 -26.44 -2.57 10.47
C GLU A 318 -26.54 -1.92 11.86
N GLY A 319 -25.67 -2.32 12.80
CA GLY A 319 -25.61 -1.74 14.15
C GLY A 319 -25.24 -0.25 14.12
N PHE A 320 -24.20 0.13 13.37
CA PHE A 320 -23.84 1.54 13.19
C PHE A 320 -24.95 2.34 12.50
N PHE A 321 -25.52 1.78 11.43
CA PHE A 321 -26.59 2.47 10.71
C PHE A 321 -27.82 2.71 11.60
N LYS A 322 -28.26 1.69 12.35
CA LYS A 322 -29.39 1.80 13.29
C LYS A 322 -29.07 2.73 14.47
N GLY A 323 -27.84 2.71 14.96
CA GLY A 323 -27.42 3.49 16.13
C GLY A 323 -27.31 4.99 15.85
N TYR A 324 -26.84 5.37 14.65
CA TYR A 324 -26.55 6.78 14.34
C TYR A 324 -27.44 7.38 13.23
N GLY A 325 -28.16 6.55 12.46
CA GLY A 325 -29.04 7.03 11.38
C GLY A 325 -28.30 7.71 10.23
N ARG A 326 -27.00 7.45 10.08
CA ARG A 326 -26.12 8.06 9.07
C ARG A 326 -25.59 6.99 8.10
N PRO A 327 -25.36 7.31 6.82
CA PRO A 327 -24.72 6.38 5.89
C PRO A 327 -23.39 5.84 6.40
N VAL A 328 -22.98 4.68 5.90
CA VAL A 328 -21.81 3.95 6.37
C VAL A 328 -20.78 3.78 5.26
N TRP A 329 -19.51 4.02 5.61
CA TRP A 329 -18.34 3.69 4.81
C TRP A 329 -17.50 2.67 5.57
N LEU A 330 -17.25 1.51 4.96
CA LEU A 330 -16.36 0.48 5.50
C LEU A 330 -14.94 0.76 4.99
N THR A 331 -14.17 1.59 5.70
CA THR A 331 -12.90 2.13 5.20
C THR A 331 -11.74 1.16 5.29
N GLU A 332 -11.84 0.14 6.16
CA GLU A 332 -10.92 -0.99 6.19
C GLU A 332 -11.66 -2.28 6.49
N TRP A 333 -11.36 -3.33 5.73
CA TRP A 333 -11.83 -4.66 6.04
C TRP A 333 -11.01 -5.76 5.38
N ALA A 334 -10.85 -6.86 6.12
CA ALA A 334 -10.27 -8.12 5.68
C ALA A 334 -10.56 -9.23 6.72
N LEU A 335 -10.14 -10.47 6.44
CA LEU A 335 -9.87 -11.43 7.51
C LEU A 335 -8.43 -11.26 7.97
N ALA A 336 -8.26 -10.87 9.23
CA ALA A 336 -6.96 -10.74 9.87
C ALA A 336 -7.17 -10.81 11.39
N ASP A 337 -6.25 -11.46 12.09
CA ASP A 337 -6.26 -11.51 13.55
C ASP A 337 -4.99 -10.85 14.06
N PHE A 338 -5.14 -9.63 14.56
CA PHE A 338 -4.04 -8.83 15.07
C PHE A 338 -3.71 -9.11 16.55
N GLY A 339 -4.26 -10.17 17.14
CA GLY A 339 -3.92 -10.61 18.50
C GLY A 339 -4.50 -9.75 19.63
N GLY A 340 -5.37 -8.79 19.32
CA GLY A 340 -5.98 -7.87 20.28
C GLY A 340 -5.00 -6.85 20.89
N ALA A 341 -5.44 -6.11 21.92
CA ALA A 341 -4.66 -5.04 22.56
C ALA A 341 -3.36 -5.49 23.26
N SER A 342 -3.08 -6.81 23.32
CA SER A 342 -1.75 -7.28 23.65
C SER A 342 -0.85 -7.04 22.45
N ASN A 343 -0.11 -5.94 22.51
CA ASN A 343 1.02 -5.48 21.70
C ASN A 343 2.14 -6.51 21.40
N ASN A 344 1.81 -7.78 21.17
CA ASN A 344 2.74 -8.86 20.89
C ASN A 344 2.97 -9.08 19.38
N TRP A 345 2.31 -8.31 18.51
CA TRP A 345 2.43 -8.40 17.04
C TRP A 345 2.25 -9.83 16.51
N ALA A 346 1.45 -10.67 17.19
CA ALA A 346 1.15 -12.04 16.81
C ALA A 346 0.08 -12.07 15.71
N TRP A 347 0.32 -11.33 14.64
CA TRP A 347 -0.60 -11.22 13.52
C TRP A 347 -0.71 -12.56 12.82
N THR A 348 -1.95 -13.00 12.63
CA THR A 348 -2.23 -14.17 11.82
C THR A 348 -3.17 -13.80 10.70
N PHE A 349 -2.86 -14.33 9.53
CA PHE A 349 -3.63 -14.13 8.31
C PHE A 349 -4.11 -15.48 7.82
N PRO A 350 -5.33 -15.58 7.27
CA PRO A 350 -5.80 -16.81 6.67
C PRO A 350 -5.06 -17.05 5.34
N THR A 351 -5.31 -18.19 4.71
CA THR A 351 -4.85 -18.45 3.34
C THR A 351 -5.58 -17.53 2.33
N TYR A 352 -4.99 -17.34 1.15
CA TYR A 352 -5.67 -16.63 0.06
C TYR A 352 -7.03 -17.24 -0.29
N ALA A 353 -7.15 -18.57 -0.30
CA ALA A 353 -8.43 -19.24 -0.59
C ALA A 353 -9.53 -18.86 0.43
N GLN A 354 -9.16 -18.70 1.69
CA GLN A 354 -10.07 -18.26 2.75
C GLN A 354 -10.45 -16.77 2.62
N GLN A 355 -9.51 -15.89 2.25
CA GLN A 355 -9.81 -14.49 1.93
C GLN A 355 -10.81 -14.40 0.77
N VAL A 356 -10.54 -15.13 -0.32
CA VAL A 356 -11.39 -15.14 -1.52
C VAL A 356 -12.79 -15.66 -1.18
N ALA A 357 -12.90 -16.77 -0.45
CA ALA A 357 -14.21 -17.33 -0.06
C ALA A 357 -15.04 -16.39 0.82
N PHE A 358 -14.38 -15.54 1.63
CA PHE A 358 -15.05 -14.47 2.37
C PHE A 358 -15.47 -13.33 1.45
N MET A 359 -14.58 -12.87 0.57
CA MET A 359 -14.83 -11.78 -0.38
C MET A 359 -16.00 -12.09 -1.33
N GLU A 360 -16.09 -13.31 -1.85
CA GLU A 360 -17.21 -13.79 -2.69
C GLU A 360 -18.58 -13.69 -2.02
N GLN A 361 -18.64 -13.69 -0.69
CA GLN A 361 -19.88 -13.52 0.07
C GLN A 361 -20.08 -12.09 0.56
N ALA A 362 -19.00 -11.44 0.98
CA ALA A 362 -19.04 -10.11 1.56
C ALA A 362 -19.31 -9.03 0.53
N VAL A 363 -18.69 -9.07 -0.66
CA VAL A 363 -18.88 -8.02 -1.68
C VAL A 363 -20.34 -7.92 -2.15
N PRO A 364 -21.01 -9.02 -2.59
CA PRO A 364 -22.42 -8.94 -2.96
C PRO A 364 -23.32 -8.47 -1.81
N MET A 365 -22.98 -8.82 -0.57
CA MET A 365 -23.68 -8.35 0.62
C MET A 365 -23.52 -6.83 0.78
N LEU A 366 -22.29 -6.30 0.71
CA LEU A 366 -22.00 -4.86 0.81
C LEU A 366 -22.70 -4.07 -0.30
N ASP A 367 -22.74 -4.61 -1.51
CA ASP A 367 -23.42 -4.00 -2.66
C ASP A 367 -24.93 -3.89 -2.43
N ALA A 368 -25.54 -4.94 -1.89
CA ALA A 368 -26.98 -4.98 -1.60
C ALA A 368 -27.41 -4.06 -0.43
N LEU A 369 -26.49 -3.66 0.45
CA LEU A 369 -26.81 -2.76 1.56
C LEU A 369 -26.90 -1.31 1.08
N GLY A 370 -28.12 -0.78 0.98
CA GLY A 370 -28.38 0.60 0.51
C GLY A 370 -27.81 1.70 1.41
N PHE A 371 -27.55 1.42 2.70
CA PHE A 371 -26.93 2.37 3.62
C PHE A 371 -25.40 2.34 3.60
N VAL A 372 -24.79 1.33 2.96
CA VAL A 372 -23.35 1.28 2.71
C VAL A 372 -23.07 2.01 1.41
N GLU A 373 -22.42 3.17 1.51
CA GLU A 373 -22.09 3.98 0.35
C GLU A 373 -20.77 3.56 -0.30
N ARG A 374 -19.79 3.15 0.50
CA ARG A 374 -18.46 2.75 0.03
C ARG A 374 -17.82 1.72 0.94
N TYR A 375 -16.94 0.89 0.37
CA TYR A 375 -16.07 -0.01 1.11
C TYR A 375 -14.67 -0.04 0.49
N ALA A 376 -13.64 -0.15 1.33
CA ALA A 376 -12.24 -0.20 0.91
C ALA A 376 -11.54 -1.40 1.53
N TRP A 377 -11.13 -2.35 0.68
CA TRP A 377 -10.35 -3.50 1.15
C TRP A 377 -9.03 -3.02 1.77
N TYR A 378 -8.64 -3.64 2.88
CA TYR A 378 -7.31 -3.48 3.46
C TYR A 378 -6.45 -4.65 2.98
N PHE A 379 -5.50 -4.47 2.05
CA PHE A 379 -5.19 -3.24 1.32
C PHE A 379 -4.58 -3.53 -0.07
N LEU A 380 -4.52 -2.51 -0.93
CA LEU A 380 -4.05 -2.65 -2.31
C LEU A 380 -2.57 -3.02 -2.37
N SER A 381 -1.78 -2.37 -1.52
CA SER A 381 -0.33 -2.42 -1.57
C SER A 381 0.21 -3.70 -0.94
N PRO A 382 1.40 -4.15 -1.36
CA PRO A 382 2.17 -5.15 -0.63
C PRO A 382 2.67 -4.60 0.72
N ASP A 383 2.62 -5.43 1.76
CA ASP A 383 3.34 -5.18 3.01
C ASP A 383 4.79 -5.70 2.92
N GLN A 384 5.79 -4.81 2.95
CA GLN A 384 7.22 -5.19 2.95
C GLN A 384 7.60 -6.09 4.12
N ALA A 385 6.93 -5.94 5.26
CA ALA A 385 7.24 -6.72 6.46
C ALA A 385 6.58 -8.10 6.45
N TYR A 386 5.65 -8.35 5.53
CA TYR A 386 4.80 -9.55 5.53
C TYR A 386 4.51 -10.09 4.11
N ASP A 387 5.38 -9.89 3.13
CA ASP A 387 5.15 -10.40 1.76
C ASP A 387 5.59 -11.87 1.54
N GLY A 388 6.00 -12.56 2.61
CA GLY A 388 6.44 -13.94 2.57
C GLY A 388 7.88 -14.15 2.08
N HIS A 389 8.63 -13.09 1.80
CA HIS A 389 10.07 -13.20 1.59
C HIS A 389 10.80 -13.47 2.92
N ASN A 390 11.97 -14.12 2.82
CA ASN A 390 12.87 -14.39 3.95
C ASN A 390 12.25 -15.16 5.15
N GLY A 391 11.17 -15.92 4.93
CA GLY A 391 10.51 -16.71 5.98
C GLY A 391 9.59 -15.91 6.90
N LEU A 392 9.22 -14.68 6.52
CA LEU A 392 8.25 -13.85 7.22
C LEU A 392 6.81 -14.33 6.98
N PRO A 393 5.86 -14.09 7.91
CA PRO A 393 4.46 -14.42 7.70
C PRO A 393 3.91 -13.71 6.47
N LEU A 394 3.09 -14.41 5.68
CA LEU A 394 2.45 -13.84 4.50
C LEU A 394 1.16 -13.12 4.90
N ASP A 395 1.13 -11.81 4.72
CA ASP A 395 -0.07 -10.99 4.71
C ASP A 395 -0.89 -11.29 3.44
N THR A 396 -1.91 -12.11 3.60
CA THR A 396 -2.82 -12.47 2.51
C THR A 396 -3.87 -11.40 2.21
N THR A 397 -3.87 -10.30 2.97
CA THR A 397 -4.75 -9.15 2.75
C THR A 397 -4.23 -8.25 1.63
N SER A 398 -2.91 -8.23 1.37
CA SER A 398 -2.30 -7.53 0.25
C SER A 398 -2.89 -7.99 -1.11
N LEU A 399 -3.41 -7.06 -1.91
CA LEU A 399 -3.97 -7.37 -3.25
C LEU A 399 -2.87 -7.55 -4.30
N TYR A 400 -1.71 -6.91 -4.15
CA TYR A 400 -0.60 -7.00 -5.08
C TYR A 400 0.71 -7.29 -4.34
N LEU A 401 1.63 -7.97 -5.03
CA LEU A 401 2.99 -8.20 -4.57
C LEU A 401 3.92 -7.05 -5.03
N MET A 402 5.11 -6.97 -4.43
CA MET A 402 6.11 -5.94 -4.77
C MET A 402 6.48 -5.91 -6.26
N ASN A 403 6.48 -7.08 -6.91
CA ASN A 403 6.73 -7.21 -8.36
C ASN A 403 5.57 -6.74 -9.25
N GLY A 404 4.46 -6.24 -8.66
CA GLY A 404 3.28 -5.75 -9.38
C GLY A 404 2.28 -6.84 -9.78
N SER A 405 2.53 -8.11 -9.47
CA SER A 405 1.59 -9.19 -9.75
C SER A 405 0.44 -9.16 -8.74
N ALA A 406 -0.79 -9.35 -9.22
CA ALA A 406 -1.96 -9.53 -8.35
C ALA A 406 -1.86 -10.86 -7.59
N THR A 407 -2.14 -10.83 -6.29
CA THR A 407 -2.34 -12.03 -5.47
C THR A 407 -3.66 -12.71 -5.84
N PRO A 408 -3.94 -13.95 -5.41
CA PRO A 408 -5.26 -14.53 -5.63
C PRO A 408 -6.39 -13.69 -5.00
N THR A 409 -6.15 -13.02 -3.87
CA THR A 409 -7.07 -12.02 -3.29
C THR A 409 -7.24 -10.83 -4.24
N GLY A 410 -6.15 -10.29 -4.79
CA GLY A 410 -6.18 -9.21 -5.79
C GLY A 410 -6.97 -9.53 -7.05
N GLN A 411 -6.76 -10.73 -7.59
CA GLN A 411 -7.48 -11.23 -8.77
C GLN A 411 -8.98 -11.34 -8.50
N ALA A 412 -9.36 -11.88 -7.34
CA ALA A 412 -10.75 -11.94 -6.93
C ALA A 412 -11.35 -10.55 -6.77
N TYR A 413 -10.68 -9.63 -6.06
CA TYR A 413 -11.21 -8.29 -5.79
C TYR A 413 -11.44 -7.46 -7.06
N SER A 414 -10.57 -7.64 -8.05
CA SER A 414 -10.66 -6.97 -9.36
C SER A 414 -11.82 -7.49 -10.22
N SER A 415 -12.36 -8.67 -9.91
CA SER A 415 -13.44 -9.32 -10.67
C SER A 415 -14.86 -8.87 -10.29
N PHE A 416 -15.04 -8.27 -9.10
CA PHE A 416 -16.30 -7.63 -8.67
C PHE A 416 -16.41 -6.20 -9.22
#